data_AF-A0A6B1FB82-F1
#
_entry.id   AF-A0A6B1FB82-F1
#
_cell.length_a   1.000
_cell.length_b   1.000
_cell.length_c   1.000
_cell.angle_alpha   90.00
_cell.angle_beta   90.00
_cell.angle_gamma   90.00
#
_symmetry.space_group_name_H-M   'P 1'
#
loop_
_entity.id
_entity.type
_entity.pdbx_description
1 polymer ?
#
loop_
_entity_poly.entity_id
_entity_poly.type
_entity_poly.pdbx_seq_one_letter_code
_entity_poly.pdbx_strand_id
1 'polypeptide(L)'
;MIRVIFSGVAVLVAAAPAIAAQQVVEIDFEAGRIIIDDEWRSMYFGLAVVDWNRNVLYVDDMEAPDGIMAFSLQTGEWLRTIPTLLGDGPGEFPQGRSGIALTAAGGLYISGLRRVVEFDSLGVAVSNWSPPTPPTRRVCDFGGQPTVPTQGGVVRRVPDGNGESIGPVRAAGRVVQRRTRAEGRAVGIRLLNHTRIACSTNRAYVVATYGEGPDSVFIYDRAGEVGRLHLPEAGDAATIRCEREESRTSSGRVIQAEGPCPHWSQNAAPSFDDLGNLVFLGRDVGIYGAIIDPDTGCHAMIRAPRGGSRYAPISIDADSALVLRRSVTEETSGGRTVSVVDANSATGVSIHPIRRVSGMPCPGMLPTVK
;
A
#
# COMPACT_ATOMS: atom_id res chain seq x y z
N MET A 1 23.38 66.04 11.97
CA MET A 1 24.02 64.97 11.18
C MET A 1 23.81 63.66 11.95
N ILE A 2 22.71 62.96 11.69
CA ILE A 2 22.27 61.77 12.44
C ILE A 2 22.54 60.54 11.56
N ARG A 3 23.45 59.66 12.01
CA ARG A 3 23.69 58.35 11.40
C ARG A 3 22.68 57.36 11.99
N VAL A 4 21.77 56.86 11.16
CA VAL A 4 20.92 55.71 11.49
C VAL A 4 21.63 54.45 11.00
N ILE A 5 21.95 53.54 11.93
CA ILE A 5 22.50 52.22 11.65
C ILE A 5 21.31 51.24 11.58
N PHE A 6 21.00 50.73 10.40
CA PHE A 6 20.08 49.61 10.24
C PHE A 6 20.87 48.31 10.39
N SER A 7 20.72 47.64 11.53
CA SER A 7 21.12 46.25 11.70
C SER A 7 20.07 45.35 11.06
N GLY A 8 20.36 44.86 9.86
CA GLY A 8 19.56 43.83 9.20
C GLY A 8 19.75 42.49 9.92
N VAL A 9 18.70 42.00 10.55
CA VAL A 9 18.63 40.61 11.03
C VAL A 9 18.45 39.73 9.78
N ALA A 10 19.51 39.04 9.37
CA ALA A 10 19.43 38.01 8.35
C ALA A 10 18.66 36.81 8.94
N VAL A 11 17.39 36.67 8.54
CA VAL A 11 16.62 35.45 8.77
C VAL A 11 17.22 34.38 7.86
N LEU A 12 18.02 33.47 8.44
CA LEU A 12 18.40 32.22 7.78
C LEU A 12 17.14 31.37 7.61
N VAL A 13 16.52 31.45 6.43
CA VAL A 13 15.61 30.42 5.97
C VAL A 13 16.46 29.20 5.67
N ALA A 14 16.49 28.23 6.58
CA ALA A 14 17.09 26.93 6.34
C ALA A 14 16.36 26.29 5.15
N ALA A 15 16.97 26.34 3.96
CA ALA A 15 16.50 25.61 2.80
C ALA A 15 16.48 24.12 3.16
N ALA A 16 15.31 23.49 3.03
CA ALA A 16 15.21 22.05 3.14
C ALA A 16 16.11 21.39 2.08
N PRO A 17 16.70 20.21 2.35
CA PRO A 17 17.54 19.52 1.37
C PRO A 17 16.75 19.31 0.08
N ALA A 18 17.39 19.64 -1.05
CA ALA A 18 16.83 19.38 -2.36
C ALA A 18 16.70 17.86 -2.52
N ILE A 19 15.48 17.35 -2.40
CA ILE A 19 15.18 15.98 -2.82
C ILE A 19 15.52 15.94 -4.32
N ALA A 20 16.39 15.01 -4.73
CA ALA A 20 16.71 14.77 -6.13
C ALA A 20 15.54 14.09 -6.86
N ALA A 21 14.35 14.67 -6.77
CA ALA A 21 13.14 14.21 -7.42
C ALA A 21 12.85 15.09 -8.64
N GLN A 22 12.40 14.47 -9.73
CA GLN A 22 11.97 15.20 -10.92
C GLN A 22 10.79 16.14 -10.62
N GLN A 23 9.88 15.69 -9.76
CA GLN A 23 8.77 16.47 -9.21
C GLN A 23 8.57 16.13 -7.74
N VAL A 24 8.21 17.14 -6.94
CA VAL A 24 7.74 16.95 -5.56
C VAL A 24 6.31 17.44 -5.46
N VAL A 25 5.44 16.60 -4.90
CA VAL A 25 4.05 16.91 -4.59
C VAL A 25 3.78 16.70 -3.10
N GLU A 26 2.72 17.32 -2.60
CA GLU A 26 2.27 17.21 -1.21
C GLU A 26 0.74 17.09 -1.19
N ILE A 27 0.21 16.28 -0.27
CA ILE A 27 -1.23 16.19 -0.03
C ILE A 27 -1.63 17.35 0.86
N ASP A 28 -2.55 18.20 0.41
CA ASP A 28 -3.04 19.31 1.22
C ASP A 28 -4.13 18.83 2.19
N PHE A 29 -3.72 18.57 3.43
CA PHE A 29 -4.63 18.16 4.49
C PHE A 29 -5.59 19.26 4.96
N GLU A 30 -5.36 20.52 4.62
CA GLU A 30 -6.23 21.65 5.01
C GLU A 30 -7.36 21.88 4.00
N ALA A 31 -7.16 21.52 2.72
CA ALA A 31 -8.12 21.76 1.65
C ALA A 31 -8.99 20.52 1.29
N GLY A 32 -9.10 19.55 2.20
CA GLY A 32 -9.83 18.31 1.96
C GLY A 32 -11.32 18.36 2.27
N ARG A 33 -12.03 17.36 1.76
CA ARG A 33 -13.41 17.05 2.11
C ARG A 33 -13.43 15.82 3.00
N ILE A 34 -14.03 15.96 4.18
CA ILE A 34 -14.29 14.83 5.08
C ILE A 34 -15.46 14.01 4.52
N ILE A 35 -15.27 12.68 4.46
CA ILE A 35 -16.26 11.70 3.99
C ILE A 35 -16.89 11.00 5.19
N ILE A 36 -16.07 10.46 6.07
CA ILE A 36 -16.48 9.78 7.30
C ILE A 36 -15.72 10.44 8.45
N ASP A 37 -16.46 10.82 9.49
CA ASP A 37 -15.92 11.37 10.74
C ASP A 37 -16.63 10.67 11.89
N ASP A 38 -16.07 9.56 12.34
CA ASP A 38 -16.67 8.70 13.37
C ASP A 38 -15.58 8.24 14.34
N GLU A 39 -15.46 8.96 15.46
CA GLU A 39 -14.41 8.72 16.45
C GLU A 39 -14.44 7.32 17.07
N TRP A 40 -15.57 6.61 16.97
CA TRP A 40 -15.76 5.27 17.53
C TRP A 40 -15.48 4.16 16.52
N ARG A 41 -15.40 4.51 15.23
CA ARG A 41 -15.15 3.55 14.16
C ARG A 41 -13.71 3.06 14.16
N SER A 42 -13.51 1.82 13.72
CA SER A 42 -12.18 1.20 13.70
C SER A 42 -11.93 0.46 12.38
N MET A 43 -11.58 1.24 11.37
CA MET A 43 -11.23 0.77 10.04
C MET A 43 -9.78 0.29 9.97
N TYR A 44 -9.55 -0.91 9.44
CA TYR A 44 -8.22 -1.48 9.24
C TYR A 44 -7.61 -1.06 7.90
N PHE A 45 -6.57 -0.23 7.93
CA PHE A 45 -5.92 0.28 6.70
C PHE A 45 -5.33 -0.82 5.79
N GLY A 46 -5.01 -2.00 6.34
CA GLY A 46 -4.36 -3.07 5.58
C GLY A 46 -5.28 -3.75 4.57
N LEU A 47 -6.59 -3.50 4.67
CA LEU A 47 -7.64 -4.08 3.84
C LEU A 47 -8.64 -3.00 3.43
N ALA A 48 -8.15 -2.03 2.67
CA ALA A 48 -8.97 -1.01 2.04
C ALA A 48 -8.70 -0.98 0.54
N VAL A 49 -9.74 -0.78 -0.27
CA VAL A 49 -9.64 -0.54 -1.72
C VAL A 49 -10.76 0.40 -2.17
N VAL A 50 -10.49 1.18 -3.21
CA VAL A 50 -11.40 2.23 -3.68
C VAL A 50 -11.80 1.98 -5.11
N ASP A 51 -13.10 1.92 -5.36
CA ASP A 51 -13.69 1.96 -6.70
C ASP A 51 -14.10 3.39 -7.04
N TRP A 52 -13.15 4.14 -7.62
CA TRP A 52 -13.37 5.53 -8.02
C TRP A 52 -14.48 5.68 -9.07
N ASN A 53 -14.60 4.73 -9.99
CA ASN A 53 -15.64 4.73 -11.02
C ASN A 53 -17.05 4.60 -10.42
N ARG A 54 -17.20 3.87 -9.31
CA ARG A 54 -18.48 3.70 -8.62
C ARG A 54 -18.63 4.59 -7.39
N ASN A 55 -17.63 5.39 -7.04
CA ASN A 55 -17.56 6.17 -5.81
C ASN A 55 -17.78 5.32 -4.54
N VAL A 56 -17.12 4.16 -4.45
CA VAL A 56 -17.25 3.26 -3.30
C VAL A 56 -15.90 2.99 -2.65
N LEU A 57 -15.83 3.17 -1.33
CA LEU A 57 -14.72 2.68 -0.50
C LEU A 57 -15.12 1.33 0.08
N TYR A 58 -14.29 0.32 -0.12
CA TYR A 58 -14.37 -0.96 0.58
C TYR A 58 -13.29 -1.01 1.65
N VAL A 59 -13.67 -1.28 2.89
CA VAL A 59 -12.74 -1.33 4.01
C VAL A 59 -13.12 -2.44 4.98
N ASP A 60 -12.11 -3.10 5.52
CA ASP A 60 -12.26 -3.97 6.68
C ASP A 60 -12.52 -3.10 7.91
N ASP A 61 -13.77 -3.13 8.38
CA ASP A 61 -14.21 -2.39 9.55
C ASP A 61 -14.50 -3.39 10.67
N MET A 62 -14.00 -3.13 11.88
CA MET A 62 -14.18 -4.02 13.02
C MET A 62 -15.56 -3.88 13.69
N GLU A 63 -16.44 -3.04 13.17
CA GLU A 63 -17.84 -2.96 13.58
C GLU A 63 -18.66 -4.16 13.11
N ALA A 64 -19.76 -4.45 13.82
CA ALA A 64 -20.71 -5.46 13.41
C ALA A 64 -21.66 -4.92 12.32
N PRO A 65 -22.05 -5.72 11.32
CA PRO A 65 -21.66 -7.13 11.11
C PRO A 65 -20.24 -7.29 10.55
N ASP A 66 -19.54 -8.37 10.92
CA ASP A 66 -18.18 -8.66 10.44
C ASP A 66 -18.14 -8.88 8.92
N GLY A 67 -17.22 -8.19 8.27
CA GLY A 67 -17.03 -8.28 6.82
C GLY A 67 -16.25 -7.11 6.25
N ILE A 68 -16.24 -7.03 4.93
CA ILE A 68 -15.78 -5.82 4.24
C ILE A 68 -16.97 -4.88 4.08
N MET A 69 -16.90 -3.71 4.69
CA MET A 69 -17.92 -2.69 4.58
C MET A 69 -17.70 -1.83 3.34
N ALA A 70 -18.78 -1.50 2.65
CA ALA A 70 -18.79 -0.60 1.51
C ALA A 70 -19.42 0.74 1.91
N PHE A 71 -18.72 1.84 1.65
CA PHE A 71 -19.20 3.20 1.92
C PHE A 71 -19.25 4.03 0.65
N SER A 72 -20.24 4.91 0.56
CA SER A 72 -20.29 5.95 -0.46
C SER A 72 -19.16 6.95 -0.25
N LEU A 73 -18.28 7.12 -1.24
CA LEU A 73 -17.30 8.21 -1.23
C LEU A 73 -17.96 9.59 -1.40
N GLN A 74 -19.19 9.63 -1.90
CA GLN A 74 -19.91 10.90 -2.05
C GLN A 74 -20.49 11.37 -0.72
N THR A 75 -21.13 10.48 0.03
CA THR A 75 -21.93 10.84 1.23
C THR A 75 -21.35 10.33 2.54
N GLY A 76 -20.42 9.37 2.52
CA GLY A 76 -19.93 8.67 3.71
C GLY A 76 -20.87 7.62 4.26
N GLU A 77 -22.05 7.44 3.65
CA GLU A 77 -23.05 6.48 4.12
C GLU A 77 -22.58 5.05 3.89
N TRP A 78 -22.83 4.20 4.89
CA TRP A 78 -22.71 2.76 4.77
C TRP A 78 -23.72 2.24 3.73
N LEU A 79 -23.21 1.54 2.72
CA LEU A 79 -24.01 0.99 1.63
C LEU A 79 -24.41 -0.46 1.90
N ARG A 80 -23.46 -1.28 2.36
CA ARG A 80 -23.63 -2.71 2.64
C ARG A 80 -22.38 -3.30 3.30
N THR A 81 -22.53 -4.51 3.84
CA THR A 81 -21.41 -5.33 4.30
C THR A 81 -21.33 -6.61 3.47
N ILE A 82 -20.13 -6.93 3.02
CA ILE A 82 -19.81 -8.16 2.29
C ILE A 82 -19.32 -9.19 3.30
N PRO A 83 -20.08 -10.28 3.54
CA PRO A 83 -19.73 -11.25 4.58
C PRO A 83 -18.47 -12.02 4.21
N THR A 84 -17.47 -11.97 5.08
CA THR A 84 -16.20 -12.70 4.93
C THR A 84 -15.97 -13.60 6.15
N LEU A 85 -16.82 -14.61 6.31
CA LEU A 85 -16.87 -15.44 7.52
C LEU A 85 -15.61 -16.31 7.67
N LEU A 86 -15.27 -16.63 8.92
CA LEU A 86 -14.27 -17.65 9.24
C LEU A 86 -14.87 -19.05 9.05
N GLY A 87 -14.17 -19.92 8.32
CA GLY A 87 -14.58 -21.31 8.11
C GLY A 87 -14.03 -21.89 6.82
N ASP A 88 -14.39 -23.14 6.52
CA ASP A 88 -13.89 -23.90 5.38
C ASP A 88 -14.83 -23.90 4.16
N GLY A 89 -16.06 -23.38 4.30
CA GLY A 89 -17.06 -23.32 3.25
C GLY A 89 -16.59 -22.52 2.02
N PRO A 90 -17.21 -22.69 0.84
CA PRO A 90 -16.69 -22.15 -0.44
C PRO A 90 -16.46 -20.61 -0.48
N GLY A 91 -17.15 -19.83 0.37
CA GLY A 91 -16.99 -18.38 0.50
C GLY A 91 -16.32 -17.93 1.80
N GLU A 92 -15.82 -18.86 2.62
CA GLU A 92 -15.30 -18.60 3.96
C GLU A 92 -13.76 -18.60 3.98
N PHE A 93 -13.14 -18.02 5.01
CA PHE A 93 -11.70 -17.90 5.15
C PHE A 93 -11.21 -18.60 6.43
N PRO A 94 -10.62 -19.80 6.36
CA PRO A 94 -10.29 -20.60 7.56
C PRO A 94 -9.29 -19.93 8.51
N GLN A 95 -8.50 -18.99 7.98
CA GLN A 95 -7.43 -18.30 8.70
C GLN A 95 -7.59 -16.77 8.55
N GLY A 96 -8.81 -16.32 8.30
CA GLY A 96 -9.12 -14.92 8.05
C GLY A 96 -8.74 -14.43 6.66
N ARG A 97 -9.30 -13.26 6.35
CA ARG A 97 -8.96 -12.43 5.19
C ARG A 97 -7.60 -11.75 5.41
N SER A 98 -6.91 -11.41 4.31
CA SER A 98 -5.57 -10.83 4.37
C SER A 98 -5.22 -9.93 3.19
N GLY A 99 -5.97 -10.01 2.08
CA GLY A 99 -5.84 -9.08 0.96
C GLY A 99 -7.17 -8.80 0.29
N ILE A 100 -7.25 -7.66 -0.39
CA ILE A 100 -8.42 -7.18 -1.11
C ILE A 100 -7.96 -6.49 -2.39
N ALA A 101 -8.71 -6.68 -3.48
CA ALA A 101 -8.53 -5.97 -4.74
C ALA A 101 -9.87 -5.84 -5.46
N LEU A 102 -10.00 -4.82 -6.31
CA LEU A 102 -11.16 -4.71 -7.21
C LEU A 102 -11.04 -5.68 -8.38
N THR A 103 -12.18 -6.14 -8.86
CA THR A 103 -12.26 -6.78 -10.18
C THR A 103 -12.58 -5.74 -11.26
N ALA A 104 -12.21 -6.01 -12.51
CA ALA A 104 -12.58 -5.16 -13.64
C ALA A 104 -14.10 -4.97 -13.78
N ALA A 105 -14.91 -5.91 -13.28
CA ALA A 105 -16.37 -5.84 -13.28
C ALA A 105 -16.96 -5.02 -12.12
N GLY A 106 -16.15 -4.51 -11.20
CA GLY A 106 -16.61 -3.77 -10.01
C GLY A 106 -16.98 -4.63 -8.82
N GLY A 107 -16.58 -5.89 -8.83
CA GLY A 107 -16.63 -6.77 -7.69
C GLY A 107 -15.34 -6.69 -6.87
N LEU A 108 -15.12 -7.69 -6.02
CA LEU A 108 -13.90 -7.82 -5.22
C LEU A 108 -13.27 -9.19 -5.36
N TYR A 109 -11.94 -9.20 -5.37
CA TYR A 109 -11.16 -10.35 -4.94
C TYR A 109 -10.76 -10.16 -3.48
N ILE A 110 -11.10 -11.13 -2.63
CA ILE A 110 -10.66 -11.17 -1.24
C ILE A 110 -9.81 -12.42 -1.06
N SER A 111 -8.56 -12.25 -0.65
CA SER A 111 -7.64 -13.35 -0.37
C SER A 111 -7.52 -13.61 1.12
N GLY A 112 -7.67 -14.87 1.53
CA GLY A 112 -7.13 -15.37 2.79
C GLY A 112 -5.80 -16.08 2.57
N LEU A 113 -5.36 -16.85 3.55
CA LEU A 113 -4.04 -17.49 3.51
C LEU A 113 -3.89 -18.56 2.40
N ARG A 114 -4.99 -19.21 2.01
CA ARG A 114 -4.99 -20.38 1.10
C ARG A 114 -5.89 -20.24 -0.11
N ARG A 115 -6.77 -19.24 -0.14
CA ARG A 115 -7.76 -19.07 -1.19
C ARG A 115 -8.04 -17.61 -1.47
N VAL A 116 -8.51 -17.38 -2.67
CA VAL A 116 -9.12 -16.15 -3.14
C VAL A 116 -10.60 -16.43 -3.38
N VAL A 117 -11.47 -15.59 -2.85
CA VAL A 117 -12.91 -15.60 -3.15
C VAL A 117 -13.20 -14.35 -3.97
N GLU A 118 -13.95 -14.54 -5.04
CA GLU A 118 -14.47 -13.46 -5.88
C GLU A 118 -15.89 -13.15 -5.46
N PHE A 119 -16.18 -11.88 -5.28
CA PHE A 119 -17.50 -11.33 -5.01
C PHE A 119 -17.90 -10.44 -6.17
N ASP A 120 -19.18 -10.48 -6.55
CA ASP A 120 -19.71 -9.53 -7.52
C ASP A 120 -19.88 -8.12 -6.91
N SER A 121 -20.37 -7.18 -7.72
CA SER A 121 -20.60 -5.80 -7.28
C SER A 121 -21.66 -5.68 -6.18
N LEU A 122 -22.51 -6.68 -5.97
CA LEU A 122 -23.50 -6.71 -4.89
C LEU A 122 -22.95 -7.34 -3.60
N GLY A 123 -21.75 -7.93 -3.65
CA GLY A 123 -21.14 -8.61 -2.51
C GLY A 123 -21.51 -10.08 -2.40
N VAL A 124 -22.05 -10.69 -3.46
CA VAL A 124 -22.36 -12.12 -3.49
C VAL A 124 -21.12 -12.89 -3.95
N ALA A 125 -20.73 -13.94 -3.22
CA ALA A 125 -19.62 -14.79 -3.60
C ALA A 125 -19.96 -15.55 -4.90
N VAL A 126 -19.18 -15.34 -5.97
CA VAL A 126 -19.41 -15.93 -7.29
C VAL A 126 -18.45 -17.07 -7.61
N SER A 127 -17.22 -17.01 -7.10
CA SER A 127 -16.23 -18.05 -7.35
C SER A 127 -15.19 -18.08 -6.23
N ASN A 128 -14.49 -19.21 -6.12
CA ASN A 128 -13.31 -19.31 -5.27
C ASN A 128 -12.19 -20.02 -6.03
N TRP A 129 -10.97 -19.77 -5.59
CA TRP A 129 -9.77 -20.30 -6.21
C TRP A 129 -8.72 -20.53 -5.12
N SER A 130 -8.09 -21.70 -5.15
CA SER A 130 -6.97 -22.04 -4.28
C SER A 130 -5.69 -22.05 -5.11
N PRO A 131 -4.88 -20.98 -5.06
CA PRO A 131 -3.67 -20.90 -5.87
C PRO A 131 -2.74 -22.08 -5.57
N PRO A 132 -2.10 -22.69 -6.59
CA PRO A 132 -1.12 -23.77 -6.41
C PRO A 132 0.24 -23.25 -5.91
N THR A 133 0.23 -22.28 -4.99
CA THR A 133 1.41 -21.61 -4.43
C THR A 133 1.45 -21.78 -2.93
N PRO A 134 2.60 -21.52 -2.29
CA PRO A 134 2.62 -21.26 -0.86
C PRO A 134 1.59 -20.17 -0.49
N PRO A 135 1.16 -20.16 0.78
CA PRO A 135 0.32 -19.11 1.30
C PRO A 135 0.75 -17.70 0.94
N THR A 136 -0.20 -16.90 0.47
CA THR A 136 -0.03 -15.50 0.11
C THR A 136 -1.21 -14.71 0.65
N ARG A 137 -0.95 -13.45 0.99
CA ARG A 137 -1.93 -12.54 1.59
C ARG A 137 -2.40 -11.46 0.62
N ARG A 138 -1.87 -11.44 -0.60
CA ARG A 138 -2.10 -10.36 -1.56
C ARG A 138 -2.74 -10.92 -2.82
N VAL A 139 -3.60 -10.10 -3.41
CA VAL A 139 -4.29 -10.40 -4.66
C VAL A 139 -4.41 -9.11 -5.48
N CYS A 140 -4.48 -9.24 -6.79
CA CYS A 140 -4.80 -8.17 -7.73
C CYS A 140 -5.64 -8.74 -8.89
N ASP A 141 -6.25 -7.86 -9.68
CA ASP A 141 -6.85 -8.23 -10.97
C ASP A 141 -5.80 -8.08 -12.09
N PHE A 142 -5.34 -9.21 -12.64
CA PHE A 142 -4.41 -9.22 -13.77
C PHE A 142 -5.15 -9.56 -15.07
N GLY A 143 -5.73 -8.52 -15.67
CA GLY A 143 -6.54 -8.56 -16.88
C GLY A 143 -7.66 -9.59 -16.80
N GLY A 144 -8.57 -9.31 -15.87
CA GLY A 144 -9.84 -9.95 -15.60
C GLY A 144 -9.75 -11.22 -14.75
N GLN A 145 -8.62 -11.48 -14.09
CA GLN A 145 -8.42 -12.71 -13.32
C GLN A 145 -7.66 -12.47 -12.02
N PRO A 146 -8.03 -13.16 -10.93
CA PRO A 146 -7.31 -13.04 -9.67
C PRO A 146 -5.89 -13.56 -9.85
N THR A 147 -4.95 -12.79 -9.33
CA THR A 147 -3.52 -13.09 -9.39
C THR A 147 -2.88 -12.86 -8.05
N VAL A 148 -2.01 -13.78 -7.64
CA VAL A 148 -1.29 -13.72 -6.38
C VAL A 148 0.22 -13.74 -6.63
N PRO A 149 1.02 -13.05 -5.80
CA PRO A 149 2.46 -13.11 -5.94
C PRO A 149 3.00 -14.45 -5.42
N THR A 150 4.10 -14.89 -6.03
CA THR A 150 4.90 -16.05 -5.61
C THR A 150 6.38 -15.68 -5.53
N GLN A 151 7.24 -16.62 -5.17
CA GLN A 151 8.68 -16.39 -5.11
C GLN A 151 9.23 -16.21 -6.52
N GLY A 152 9.50 -14.95 -6.89
CA GLY A 152 10.07 -14.59 -8.20
C GLY A 152 9.06 -14.67 -9.33
N GLY A 153 7.78 -14.42 -9.07
CA GLY A 153 6.76 -14.43 -10.12
C GLY A 153 5.37 -14.11 -9.58
N VAL A 154 4.38 -14.40 -10.43
CA VAL A 154 2.97 -14.38 -10.04
C VAL A 154 2.29 -15.66 -10.53
N VAL A 155 1.20 -16.04 -9.87
CA VAL A 155 0.28 -17.06 -10.35
C VAL A 155 -1.07 -16.43 -10.58
N ARG A 156 -1.61 -16.63 -11.78
CA ARG A 156 -2.87 -16.08 -12.26
C ARG A 156 -3.86 -17.21 -12.49
N ARG A 157 -5.13 -17.02 -12.10
CA ARG A 157 -6.18 -17.98 -12.44
C ARG A 157 -6.47 -17.95 -13.94
N VAL A 158 -6.47 -19.11 -14.59
CA VAL A 158 -6.95 -19.29 -15.96
C VAL A 158 -8.42 -19.74 -15.97
N PRO A 159 -9.16 -19.58 -17.09
CA PRO A 159 -10.61 -19.82 -17.14
C PRO A 159 -11.07 -21.24 -16.74
N ASP A 160 -10.21 -22.24 -16.85
CA ASP A 160 -10.48 -23.62 -16.41
C ASP A 160 -10.36 -23.82 -14.89
N GLY A 161 -10.00 -22.76 -14.15
CA GLY A 161 -9.79 -22.77 -12.70
C GLY A 161 -8.36 -23.08 -12.27
N ASN A 162 -7.47 -23.48 -13.19
CA ASN A 162 -6.07 -23.77 -12.89
C ASN A 162 -5.26 -22.47 -12.66
N GLY A 163 -4.05 -22.61 -12.12
CA GLY A 163 -3.10 -21.51 -11.97
C GLY A 163 -2.05 -21.52 -13.08
N GLU A 164 -1.94 -20.44 -13.84
CA GLU A 164 -0.82 -20.17 -14.74
C GLU A 164 0.30 -19.43 -13.99
N SER A 165 1.54 -19.90 -14.11
CA SER A 165 2.72 -19.21 -13.56
C SER A 165 3.35 -18.28 -14.58
N ILE A 166 3.66 -17.04 -14.15
CA ILE A 166 4.31 -16.01 -14.96
C ILE A 166 5.59 -15.55 -14.25
N GLY A 167 6.69 -15.43 -14.99
CA GLY A 167 8.04 -15.16 -14.46
C GLY A 167 8.92 -16.42 -14.35
N PRO A 168 10.15 -16.31 -13.79
CA PRO A 168 11.13 -17.39 -13.73
C PRO A 168 10.68 -18.65 -12.96
N VAL A 169 9.52 -18.60 -12.31
CA VAL A 169 8.78 -19.79 -11.83
C VAL A 169 8.43 -20.75 -12.99
N ARG A 170 8.42 -20.31 -14.25
CA ARG A 170 8.29 -21.18 -15.44
C ARG A 170 9.47 -22.13 -15.67
N ALA A 171 10.67 -21.86 -15.14
CA ALA A 171 11.89 -22.58 -15.56
C ALA A 171 12.16 -23.90 -14.82
N ALA A 172 11.45 -24.18 -13.73
CA ALA A 172 11.59 -25.46 -13.06
C ALA A 172 10.35 -25.72 -12.23
N GLY A 173 9.76 -26.92 -12.32
CA GLY A 173 8.84 -27.47 -11.31
C GLY A 173 9.43 -27.53 -9.87
N ARG A 174 10.48 -26.78 -9.58
CA ARG A 174 10.89 -26.31 -8.27
C ARG A 174 9.92 -25.23 -7.79
N VAL A 175 8.76 -25.68 -7.31
CA VAL A 175 8.40 -25.30 -5.93
C VAL A 175 9.70 -25.41 -5.17
N VAL A 176 10.29 -24.30 -4.68
CA VAL A 176 11.61 -24.31 -4.03
C VAL A 176 11.73 -25.61 -3.26
N GLN A 177 12.55 -26.53 -3.78
CA GLN A 177 12.70 -27.83 -3.16
C GLN A 177 13.29 -27.48 -1.81
N ARG A 178 12.42 -27.53 -0.79
CA ARG A 178 12.71 -27.13 0.58
C ARG A 178 13.87 -28.00 1.02
N ARG A 179 15.12 -27.54 0.87
CA ARG A 179 16.27 -28.32 1.32
C ARG A 179 16.24 -28.41 2.84
N THR A 180 15.67 -27.40 3.52
CA THR A 180 15.37 -27.43 4.94
C THR A 180 14.03 -26.78 5.32
N ARG A 181 13.47 -27.18 6.48
CA ARG A 181 12.28 -26.53 7.09
C ARG A 181 12.53 -25.06 7.42
N ALA A 182 13.77 -24.68 7.72
CA ALA A 182 14.17 -23.31 8.05
C ALA A 182 14.11 -22.39 6.82
N GLU A 183 14.63 -22.83 5.68
CA GLU A 183 14.53 -22.08 4.41
C GLU A 183 13.08 -21.91 3.96
N GLY A 184 12.26 -22.97 4.06
CA GLY A 184 10.83 -22.89 3.74
C GLY A 184 10.09 -21.89 4.63
N ARG A 185 10.46 -21.80 5.92
CA ARG A 185 9.89 -20.81 6.85
C ARG A 185 10.35 -19.39 6.50
N ALA A 186 11.62 -19.19 6.16
CA ALA A 186 12.15 -17.88 5.77
C ALA A 186 11.49 -17.36 4.49
N VAL A 187 11.37 -18.21 3.46
CA VAL A 187 10.65 -17.90 2.21
C VAL A 187 9.18 -17.60 2.48
N GLY A 188 8.50 -18.44 3.29
CA GLY A 188 7.10 -18.23 3.64
C GLY A 188 6.87 -16.90 4.37
N ILE A 189 7.72 -16.56 5.35
CA ILE A 189 7.63 -15.27 6.05
C ILE A 189 7.83 -14.10 5.07
N ARG A 190 8.78 -14.20 4.13
CA ARG A 190 9.00 -13.15 3.12
C ARG A 190 7.81 -12.96 2.19
N LEU A 191 7.24 -14.05 1.68
CA LEU A 191 6.05 -13.98 0.82
C LEU A 191 4.84 -13.43 1.56
N LEU A 192 4.66 -13.82 2.82
CA LEU A 192 3.52 -13.41 3.62
C LEU A 192 3.58 -11.95 4.09
N ASN A 193 4.78 -11.44 4.41
CA ASN A 193 4.91 -10.16 5.09
C ASN A 193 5.53 -9.05 4.23
N HIS A 194 6.28 -9.39 3.17
CA HIS A 194 7.09 -8.40 2.45
C HIS A 194 6.81 -8.33 0.94
N THR A 195 5.99 -9.24 0.42
CA THR A 195 5.63 -9.22 -1.00
C THR A 195 4.30 -8.50 -1.19
N ARG A 196 4.29 -7.53 -2.10
CA ARG A 196 3.13 -6.70 -2.41
C ARG A 196 2.93 -6.69 -3.92
N ILE A 197 1.69 -6.53 -4.38
CA ILE A 197 1.35 -6.65 -5.80
C ILE A 197 0.31 -5.59 -6.19
N ALA A 198 0.49 -5.02 -7.38
CA ALA A 198 -0.54 -4.29 -8.11
C ALA A 198 -0.55 -4.81 -9.54
N CYS A 199 -1.71 -4.83 -10.19
CA CYS A 199 -1.83 -5.34 -11.55
C CYS A 199 -2.63 -4.40 -12.43
N SER A 200 -2.18 -4.27 -13.67
CA SER A 200 -2.93 -3.69 -14.77
C SER A 200 -3.47 -4.81 -15.67
N THR A 201 -4.10 -4.44 -16.78
CA THR A 201 -4.58 -5.42 -17.77
C THR A 201 -3.45 -6.31 -18.31
N ASN A 202 -2.24 -5.76 -18.47
CA ASN A 202 -1.15 -6.39 -19.21
C ASN A 202 0.09 -6.70 -18.36
N ARG A 203 0.22 -6.13 -17.16
CA ARG A 203 1.40 -6.33 -16.31
C ARG A 203 1.04 -6.50 -14.83
N ALA A 204 1.79 -7.34 -14.15
CA ALA A 204 1.81 -7.43 -12.69
C ALA A 204 3.10 -6.81 -12.14
N TYR A 205 2.96 -5.95 -11.15
CA TYR A 205 4.05 -5.23 -10.49
C TYR A 205 4.21 -5.78 -9.09
N VAL A 206 5.28 -6.54 -8.87
CA VAL A 206 5.57 -7.17 -7.58
C VAL A 206 6.70 -6.42 -6.90
N VAL A 207 6.38 -5.86 -5.74
CA VAL A 207 7.37 -5.25 -4.86
C VAL A 207 7.91 -6.33 -3.94
N ALA A 208 9.21 -6.61 -4.07
CA ALA A 208 9.91 -7.48 -3.15
C ALA A 208 11.02 -6.69 -2.46
N THR A 209 10.88 -6.51 -1.15
CA THR A 209 11.94 -5.97 -0.30
C THR A 209 12.89 -7.10 0.04
N TYR A 210 14.08 -7.11 -0.57
CA TYR A 210 15.17 -7.97 -0.12
C TYR A 210 15.84 -7.29 1.06
N GLY A 211 16.21 -8.06 2.09
CA GLY A 211 16.85 -7.52 3.29
C GLY A 211 18.20 -6.84 3.04
N GLU A 212 18.73 -6.92 1.80
CA GLU A 212 19.93 -6.25 1.35
C GLU A 212 19.67 -5.72 -0.08
N GLY A 213 19.83 -4.40 -0.28
CA GLY A 213 19.70 -3.73 -1.59
C GLY A 213 18.44 -2.87 -1.78
N PRO A 214 18.41 -2.01 -2.83
CA PRO A 214 17.28 -1.14 -3.10
C PRO A 214 16.02 -1.94 -3.43
N ASP A 215 14.88 -1.50 -2.87
CA ASP A 215 13.58 -2.04 -3.22
C ASP A 215 13.42 -2.05 -4.74
N SER A 216 12.93 -3.17 -5.25
CA SER A 216 12.81 -3.38 -6.68
C SER A 216 11.40 -3.82 -7.00
N VAL A 217 10.85 -3.19 -8.03
CA VAL A 217 9.57 -3.58 -8.60
C VAL A 217 9.88 -4.51 -9.76
N PHE A 218 9.50 -5.77 -9.61
CA PHE A 218 9.56 -6.74 -10.70
C PHE A 218 8.28 -6.61 -11.52
N ILE A 219 8.45 -6.47 -12.83
CA ILE A 219 7.35 -6.38 -13.78
C ILE A 219 7.23 -7.73 -14.46
N TYR A 220 6.04 -8.32 -14.39
CA TYR A 220 5.71 -9.55 -15.09
C TYR A 220 4.67 -9.26 -16.16
N ASP A 221 5.07 -9.30 -17.42
CA ASP A 221 4.15 -9.22 -18.55
C ASP A 221 3.40 -10.55 -18.69
N ARG A 222 2.16 -10.49 -19.18
CA ARG A 222 1.39 -11.67 -19.61
C ARG A 222 2.14 -12.51 -20.66
N ALA A 223 2.97 -11.90 -21.51
CA ALA A 223 3.85 -12.60 -22.44
C ALA A 223 4.97 -13.42 -21.76
N GLY A 224 5.17 -13.23 -20.45
CA GLY A 224 6.21 -13.90 -19.67
C GLY A 224 7.53 -13.13 -19.58
N GLU A 225 7.60 -11.93 -20.17
CA GLU A 225 8.74 -11.03 -20.04
C GLU A 225 8.86 -10.51 -18.60
N VAL A 226 10.11 -10.37 -18.15
CA VAL A 226 10.44 -9.92 -16.81
C VAL A 226 11.22 -8.62 -16.90
N GLY A 227 10.58 -7.54 -16.48
CA GLY A 227 11.20 -6.22 -16.35
C GLY A 227 11.56 -5.92 -14.89
N ARG A 228 12.33 -4.85 -14.71
CA ARG A 228 12.59 -4.27 -13.39
C ARG A 228 12.42 -2.75 -13.50
N LEU A 229 11.59 -2.20 -12.63
CA LEU A 229 11.45 -0.76 -12.46
C LEU A 229 12.25 -0.36 -11.21
N HIS A 230 13.13 0.61 -11.41
CA HIS A 230 13.89 1.22 -10.32
C HIS A 230 12.99 2.19 -9.57
N LEU A 231 12.95 2.07 -8.25
CA LEU A 231 12.24 3.03 -7.41
C LEU A 231 13.16 4.23 -7.16
N PRO A 232 12.65 5.48 -7.23
CA PRO A 232 13.45 6.65 -6.94
C PRO A 232 13.98 6.60 -5.51
N GLU A 233 15.21 7.04 -5.30
CA GLU A 233 15.77 7.12 -3.96
C GLU A 233 15.00 8.17 -3.14
N ALA A 234 14.52 7.80 -1.96
CA ALA A 234 13.84 8.74 -1.06
C ALA A 234 14.78 9.83 -0.49
N GLY A 235 16.06 9.84 -0.88
CA GLY A 235 17.10 10.75 -0.40
C GLY A 235 17.39 10.59 1.09
N ASP A 236 18.18 11.52 1.64
CA ASP A 236 18.61 11.54 3.05
C ASP A 236 17.44 11.65 4.04
N ALA A 237 16.24 12.02 3.60
CA ALA A 237 15.08 12.15 4.48
C ALA A 237 14.54 10.80 4.97
N ALA A 238 14.72 9.71 4.21
CA ALA A 238 14.26 8.37 4.59
C ALA A 238 15.27 7.61 5.48
N THR A 239 16.55 7.97 5.43
CA THR A 239 17.62 7.28 6.17
C THR A 239 17.63 7.61 7.67
N ILE A 240 17.11 8.75 8.09
CA ILE A 240 17.30 9.31 9.44
C ILE A 240 16.62 8.53 10.59
N ARG A 241 15.70 7.58 10.33
CA ARG A 241 14.91 6.94 11.42
C ARG A 241 14.78 5.43 11.39
N CYS A 242 15.43 4.74 10.47
CA CYS A 242 15.19 3.32 10.27
C CYS A 242 16.42 2.45 10.62
N GLU A 243 17.34 2.95 11.46
CA GLU A 243 18.30 2.07 12.13
C GLU A 243 17.52 0.95 12.86
N ARG A 244 17.54 -0.26 12.28
CA ARG A 244 16.87 -1.42 12.83
C ARG A 244 17.80 -1.99 13.87
N GLU A 245 17.59 -1.61 15.12
CA GLU A 245 18.24 -2.28 16.24
C GLU A 245 17.84 -3.77 16.24
N GLU A 246 18.81 -4.62 16.54
CA GLU A 246 18.58 -6.06 16.63
C GLU A 246 17.60 -6.37 17.77
N SER A 247 16.42 -6.90 17.47
CA SER A 247 15.46 -7.31 18.49
C SER A 247 15.60 -8.80 18.78
N ARG A 248 15.72 -9.14 20.07
CA ARG A 248 15.82 -10.54 20.56
C ARG A 248 14.61 -10.90 21.42
N THR A 249 14.18 -12.16 21.35
CA THR A 249 13.27 -12.74 22.34
C THR A 249 13.96 -12.80 23.70
N SER A 250 13.18 -12.98 24.76
CA SER A 250 13.69 -13.33 26.10
C SER A 250 14.55 -14.60 26.12
N SER A 251 14.42 -15.47 25.12
CA SER A 251 15.26 -16.66 24.90
C SER A 251 16.53 -16.40 24.08
N GLY A 252 16.86 -15.14 23.79
CA GLY A 252 18.06 -14.74 23.04
C GLY A 252 17.98 -14.93 21.52
N ARG A 253 16.83 -15.38 20.99
CA ARG A 253 16.61 -15.57 19.55
C ARG A 253 16.38 -14.22 18.89
N VAL A 254 17.19 -13.91 17.87
CA VAL A 254 16.99 -12.72 17.02
C VAL A 254 15.65 -12.85 16.27
N ILE A 255 14.76 -11.89 16.49
CA ILE A 255 13.46 -11.73 15.83
C ILE A 255 13.61 -10.81 14.63
N GLN A 256 14.48 -9.80 14.74
CA GLN A 256 14.81 -8.85 13.69
C GLN A 256 16.32 -8.64 13.71
N ALA A 257 16.97 -8.99 12.60
CA ALA A 257 18.39 -8.72 12.43
C ALA A 257 18.62 -7.23 12.18
N GLU A 258 19.77 -6.74 12.63
CA GLU A 258 20.32 -5.46 12.19
C GLU A 258 20.52 -5.51 10.67
N GLY A 259 20.19 -4.42 9.98
CA GLY A 259 20.29 -4.37 8.53
C GLY A 259 19.93 -3.02 7.95
N PRO A 260 20.38 -2.72 6.72
CA PRO A 260 20.09 -1.46 6.07
C PRO A 260 18.59 -1.29 5.88
N CYS A 261 18.16 -0.03 5.90
CA CYS A 261 16.77 0.29 5.63
C CYS A 261 16.36 -0.15 4.23
N PRO A 262 15.13 -0.68 4.08
CA PRO A 262 14.51 -0.63 2.76
C PRO A 262 14.46 0.83 2.30
N HIS A 263 14.74 1.07 1.02
CA HIS A 263 14.70 2.41 0.45
C HIS A 263 13.27 2.98 0.43
N TRP A 264 12.27 2.10 0.50
CA TRP A 264 10.85 2.40 0.51
C TRP A 264 10.12 1.70 1.66
N SER A 265 9.09 2.34 2.22
CA SER A 265 8.28 1.77 3.30
C SER A 265 7.91 0.32 3.03
N GLN A 266 8.17 -0.60 3.96
CA GLN A 266 7.71 -1.99 3.84
C GLN A 266 6.19 -2.10 3.83
N ASN A 267 5.53 -1.04 4.29
CA ASN A 267 4.08 -0.92 4.35
C ASN A 267 3.48 -0.30 3.08
N ALA A 268 4.29 0.18 2.13
CA ALA A 268 3.77 0.84 0.93
C ALA A 268 3.14 -0.17 -0.03
N ALA A 269 1.81 -0.28 -0.05
CA ALA A 269 1.14 -1.11 -1.04
C ALA A 269 1.18 -0.39 -2.40
N PRO A 270 1.63 -1.05 -3.49
CA PRO A 270 1.50 -0.48 -4.81
C PRO A 270 0.02 -0.43 -5.21
N SER A 271 -0.36 0.60 -5.95
CA SER A 271 -1.67 0.78 -6.56
C SER A 271 -1.52 1.55 -7.87
N PHE A 272 -2.64 1.86 -8.53
CA PHE A 272 -2.66 2.71 -9.73
C PHE A 272 -3.54 3.94 -9.50
N ASP A 273 -3.15 5.05 -10.11
CA ASP A 273 -4.07 6.16 -10.37
C ASP A 273 -4.89 5.91 -11.66
N ASP A 274 -5.78 6.85 -11.98
CA ASP A 274 -6.63 6.84 -13.18
C ASP A 274 -5.85 6.92 -14.50
N LEU A 275 -4.62 7.41 -14.46
CA LEU A 275 -3.72 7.54 -15.61
C LEU A 275 -2.84 6.30 -15.81
N GLY A 276 -2.93 5.32 -14.91
CA GLY A 276 -2.13 4.09 -14.96
C GLY A 276 -0.71 4.24 -14.41
N ASN A 277 -0.41 5.32 -13.70
CA ASN A 277 0.84 5.47 -12.98
C ASN A 277 0.85 4.56 -11.76
N LEU A 278 2.01 3.99 -11.47
CA LEU A 278 2.23 3.16 -10.30
C LEU A 278 2.41 4.06 -9.07
N VAL A 279 1.50 3.92 -8.12
CA VAL A 279 1.46 4.69 -6.88
C VAL A 279 1.99 3.84 -5.73
N PHE A 280 2.96 4.37 -4.99
CA PHE A 280 3.48 3.79 -3.76
C PHE A 280 3.13 4.71 -2.61
N LEU A 281 2.24 4.28 -1.71
CA LEU A 281 1.89 5.05 -0.51
C LEU A 281 2.29 4.27 0.73
N GLY A 282 3.36 4.72 1.37
CA GLY A 282 3.85 4.26 2.65
C GLY A 282 3.33 5.07 3.84
N ARG A 283 3.84 4.71 5.02
CA ARG A 283 3.47 5.30 6.31
C ARG A 283 4.66 6.00 6.99
N ASP A 284 5.69 6.32 6.22
CA ASP A 284 6.96 6.79 6.74
C ASP A 284 6.90 8.27 7.12
N VAL A 285 7.76 8.68 8.05
CA VAL A 285 7.83 10.05 8.54
C VAL A 285 8.67 10.86 7.55
N GLY A 286 8.03 11.69 6.73
CA GLY A 286 8.70 12.67 5.85
C GLY A 286 8.41 12.49 4.37
N ILE A 287 8.28 11.25 3.90
CA ILE A 287 7.86 10.92 2.53
C ILE A 287 6.72 9.91 2.64
N TYR A 288 5.56 10.29 2.10
CA TYR A 288 4.45 9.36 1.99
C TYR A 288 4.64 8.39 0.86
N GLY A 289 5.26 8.78 -0.24
CA GLY A 289 5.10 7.98 -1.44
C GLY A 289 5.88 8.42 -2.66
N ALA A 290 5.70 7.66 -3.73
CA ALA A 290 6.05 8.04 -5.09
C ALA A 290 4.92 7.70 -6.04
N ILE A 291 4.85 8.43 -7.13
CA ILE A 291 4.03 8.15 -8.30
C ILE A 291 5.01 7.98 -9.44
N ILE A 292 4.91 6.88 -10.18
CA ILE A 292 5.88 6.51 -11.20
C ILE A 292 5.14 6.10 -12.46
N ASP A 293 5.43 6.75 -13.58
CA ASP A 293 5.06 6.23 -14.89
C ASP A 293 5.91 4.97 -15.15
N PRO A 294 5.30 3.78 -15.21
CA PRO A 294 6.04 2.54 -15.34
C PRO A 294 6.70 2.36 -16.71
N ASP A 295 6.26 3.08 -17.75
CA ASP A 295 6.81 2.99 -19.11
C ASP A 295 8.01 3.91 -19.31
N THR A 296 8.00 5.10 -18.70
CA THR A 296 9.08 6.08 -18.85
C THR A 296 10.04 6.16 -17.67
N GLY A 297 9.64 5.65 -16.50
CA GLY A 297 10.38 5.81 -15.23
C GLY A 297 10.31 7.23 -14.65
N CYS A 298 9.54 8.11 -15.28
CA CYS A 298 9.27 9.45 -14.82
C CYS A 298 8.51 9.39 -13.49
N HIS A 299 8.88 10.22 -12.51
CA HIS A 299 8.31 10.08 -11.17
C HIS A 299 8.14 11.40 -10.41
N ALA A 300 7.19 11.37 -9.48
CA ALA A 300 6.98 12.41 -8.49
C ALA A 300 7.10 11.81 -7.08
N MET A 301 7.78 12.51 -6.18
CA MET A 301 7.85 12.16 -4.77
C MET A 301 6.70 12.84 -4.02
N ILE A 302 5.96 12.07 -3.22
CA ILE A 302 4.89 12.56 -2.35
C ILE A 302 5.47 12.81 -0.97
N ARG A 303 5.64 14.08 -0.62
CA ARG A 303 6.14 14.50 0.68
C ARG A 303 5.03 14.48 1.73
N ALA A 304 5.39 14.17 2.97
CA ALA A 304 4.51 14.38 4.11
C ALA A 304 4.61 15.83 4.62
N PRO A 305 3.48 16.54 4.81
CA PRO A 305 3.47 17.82 5.49
C PRO A 305 3.83 17.63 6.96
N ARG A 306 4.29 18.71 7.61
CA ARG A 306 4.62 18.69 9.04
C ARG A 306 3.37 18.34 9.84
N GLY A 307 3.48 17.37 10.75
CA GLY A 307 2.35 16.90 11.57
C GLY A 307 1.47 15.82 10.93
N GLY A 308 1.82 15.34 9.74
CA GLY A 308 1.04 14.36 8.99
C GLY A 308 0.95 12.93 9.56
N SER A 309 1.43 12.67 10.78
CA SER A 309 1.40 11.32 11.37
C SER A 309 -0.01 10.80 11.65
N ARG A 310 -1.00 11.70 11.74
CA ARG A 310 -2.42 11.37 11.92
C ARG A 310 -3.11 10.96 10.61
N TYR A 311 -2.45 11.12 9.47
CA TYR A 311 -3.04 10.86 8.16
C TYR A 311 -2.30 9.69 7.49
N ALA A 312 -3.07 8.79 6.88
CA ALA A 312 -2.58 7.66 6.13
C ALA A 312 -3.21 7.69 4.72
N PRO A 313 -2.51 8.26 3.72
CA PRO A 313 -2.98 8.16 2.34
C PRO A 313 -2.99 6.69 1.90
N ILE A 314 -4.06 6.26 1.23
CA ILE A 314 -4.24 4.86 0.80
C ILE A 314 -4.43 4.69 -0.71
N SER A 315 -4.93 5.72 -1.40
CA SER A 315 -5.13 5.70 -2.86
C SER A 315 -5.03 7.12 -3.41
N ILE A 316 -4.66 7.23 -4.69
CA ILE A 316 -4.65 8.47 -5.45
C ILE A 316 -5.50 8.25 -6.70
N ASP A 317 -6.28 9.26 -7.05
CA ASP A 317 -7.11 9.32 -8.25
C ASP A 317 -7.08 10.76 -8.75
N ALA A 318 -6.64 10.93 -9.99
CA ALA A 318 -6.38 12.23 -10.58
C ALA A 318 -5.61 13.14 -9.59
N ASP A 319 -6.08 14.35 -9.34
CA ASP A 319 -5.44 15.33 -8.47
C ASP A 319 -5.70 15.13 -6.98
N SER A 320 -6.23 13.98 -6.56
CA SER A 320 -6.76 13.78 -5.22
C SER A 320 -6.23 12.51 -4.57
N ALA A 321 -6.05 12.57 -3.25
CA ALA A 321 -5.67 11.44 -2.42
C ALA A 321 -6.82 11.08 -1.47
N LEU A 322 -7.17 9.79 -1.44
CA LEU A 322 -7.99 9.26 -0.35
C LEU A 322 -7.09 9.02 0.87
N VAL A 323 -7.51 9.56 1.99
CA VAL A 323 -6.76 9.58 3.24
C VAL A 323 -7.62 8.98 4.35
N LEU A 324 -7.03 8.05 5.07
CA LEU A 324 -7.61 7.54 6.31
C LEU A 324 -7.00 8.30 7.49
N ARG A 325 -7.84 8.82 8.38
CA ARG A 325 -7.42 9.51 9.60
C ARG A 325 -7.22 8.49 10.71
N ARG A 326 -6.00 8.39 11.22
CA ARG A 326 -5.62 7.42 12.24
C ARG A 326 -6.34 7.68 13.56
N SER A 327 -6.72 6.59 14.21
CA SER A 327 -7.22 6.64 15.57
C SER A 327 -6.13 7.17 16.50
N VAL A 328 -6.54 7.97 17.49
CA VAL A 328 -5.65 8.52 18.51
C VAL A 328 -6.24 8.19 19.86
N THR A 329 -5.51 7.41 20.65
CA THR A 329 -5.85 7.10 22.04
C THR A 329 -5.02 7.96 22.97
N GLU A 330 -5.59 8.32 24.13
CA GLU A 330 -4.86 9.00 25.18
C GLU A 330 -4.48 8.00 26.28
N GLU A 331 -3.18 7.85 26.54
CA GLU A 331 -2.68 6.99 27.59
C GLU A 331 -2.10 7.85 28.72
N THR A 332 -2.59 7.66 29.94
CA THR A 332 -2.00 8.29 31.13
C THR A 332 -1.04 7.31 31.80
N SER A 333 0.26 7.62 31.76
CA SER A 333 1.30 6.83 32.44
C SER A 333 2.14 7.74 33.33
N GLY A 334 2.24 7.40 34.62
CA GLY A 334 3.02 8.18 35.59
C GLY A 334 2.54 9.63 35.78
N GLY A 335 1.24 9.90 35.63
CA GLY A 335 0.68 11.26 35.75
C GLY A 335 0.85 12.16 34.52
N ARG A 336 1.39 11.62 33.41
CA ARG A 336 1.50 12.31 32.13
C ARG A 336 0.58 11.64 31.11
N THR A 337 -0.27 12.44 30.45
CA THR A 337 -1.07 12.00 29.31
C THR A 337 -0.24 12.09 28.04
N VAL A 338 -0.21 11.01 27.27
CA VAL A 338 0.47 10.91 25.98
C VAL A 338 -0.55 10.45 24.95
N SER A 339 -0.62 11.15 23.81
CA SER A 339 -1.44 10.69 22.69
C SER A 339 -0.68 9.63 21.89
N VAL A 340 -1.27 8.45 21.76
CA VAL A 340 -0.76 7.34 20.96
C VAL A 340 -1.56 7.26 19.67
N VAL A 341 -0.88 7.33 18.53
CA VAL A 341 -1.51 7.18 17.22
C VAL A 341 -1.52 5.70 16.86
N ASP A 342 -2.70 5.11 16.69
CA ASP A 342 -2.81 3.70 16.28
C ASP A 342 -2.26 3.55 14.86
N ALA A 343 -1.30 2.64 14.70
CA ALA A 343 -0.66 2.40 13.42
C ALA A 343 -1.60 1.73 12.40
N ASN A 344 -2.63 1.02 12.88
CA ASN A 344 -3.45 0.10 12.10
C ASN A 344 -4.97 0.35 12.14
N SER A 345 -5.45 1.27 12.98
CA SER A 345 -6.87 1.68 13.04
C SER A 345 -7.10 3.13 12.56
N ALA A 346 -8.21 3.34 11.86
CA ALA A 346 -8.69 4.64 11.39
C ALA A 346 -10.12 4.93 11.86
N THR A 347 -10.38 6.20 12.20
CA THR A 347 -11.68 6.73 12.66
C THR A 347 -12.32 7.67 11.64
N GLY A 348 -11.66 7.91 10.50
CA GLY A 348 -12.19 8.82 9.50
C GLY A 348 -11.61 8.59 8.12
N VAL A 349 -12.34 9.10 7.14
CA VAL A 349 -12.00 9.06 5.72
C VAL A 349 -12.17 10.45 5.16
N SER A 350 -11.20 10.91 4.37
CA SER A 350 -11.24 12.20 3.69
C SER A 350 -10.57 12.13 2.32
N ILE A 351 -10.96 13.04 1.44
CA ILE A 351 -10.32 13.22 0.12
C ILE A 351 -9.63 14.57 0.12
N HIS A 352 -8.37 14.60 -0.27
CA HIS A 352 -7.52 15.79 -0.22
C HIS A 352 -6.87 16.04 -1.57
N PRO A 353 -6.79 17.31 -2.02
CA PRO A 353 -6.09 17.62 -3.26
C PRO A 353 -4.58 17.44 -3.08
N ILE A 354 -3.93 17.05 -4.17
CA ILE A 354 -2.48 16.91 -4.30
C ILE A 354 -1.95 18.17 -4.99
N ARG A 355 -1.00 18.83 -4.35
CA ARG A 355 -0.40 20.07 -4.83
C ARG A 355 1.04 19.85 -5.23
N ARG A 356 1.44 20.49 -6.33
CA ARG A 356 2.85 20.55 -6.71
C ARG A 356 3.59 21.49 -5.75
N VAL A 357 4.71 21.02 -5.22
CA VAL A 357 5.63 21.80 -4.39
C VAL A 357 6.79 22.31 -5.22
N SER A 358 7.40 21.44 -6.03
CA SER A 358 8.56 21.78 -6.86
C SER A 358 8.74 20.79 -8.03
N GLY A 359 9.72 21.08 -8.89
CA GLY A 359 10.05 20.27 -10.06
C GLY A 359 9.07 20.47 -11.23
N MET A 360 9.38 19.83 -12.36
CA MET A 360 8.52 19.89 -13.55
C MET A 360 7.73 18.59 -13.67
N PRO A 361 6.41 18.66 -13.90
CA PRO A 361 5.61 17.47 -14.06
C PRO A 361 6.02 16.72 -15.33
N CYS A 362 6.01 15.40 -15.22
CA CYS A 362 6.09 14.52 -16.37
C CYS A 362 4.85 14.69 -17.25
N PRO A 363 4.99 14.64 -18.59
CA PRO A 363 3.83 14.53 -19.46
C PRO A 363 2.98 13.32 -19.04
N GLY A 364 1.69 13.52 -18.80
CA GLY A 364 0.76 12.44 -18.44
C GLY A 364 0.76 12.00 -16.97
N MET A 365 1.48 12.69 -16.08
CA MET A 365 1.38 12.49 -14.63
C MET A 365 0.52 13.56 -13.95
N LEU A 366 0.24 13.34 -12.65
CA LEU A 366 -0.57 14.21 -11.78
C LEU A 366 -0.42 15.71 -12.09
N PRO A 367 -1.53 16.46 -12.00
CA PRO A 367 -1.68 17.65 -12.81
C PRO A 367 -0.66 18.75 -12.51
N THR A 368 -0.49 19.58 -13.53
CA THR A 368 0.19 20.88 -13.52
C THR A 368 -0.44 21.92 -12.57
N VAL A 369 -1.19 21.51 -11.54
CA VAL A 369 -2.05 22.37 -10.71
C VAL A 369 -1.24 23.56 -10.20
N LYS A 370 -1.76 24.75 -10.49
CA LYS A 370 -1.23 26.06 -10.11
C LYS A 370 -1.51 26.37 -8.65
#